data_AF-A0A351QW19-F1
#
_entry.id   AF-A0A351QW19-F1
#
_cell.length_a   1.000
_cell.length_b   1.000
_cell.length_c   1.000
_cell.angle_alpha   90.00
_cell.angle_beta   90.00
_cell.angle_gamma   90.00
#
_symmetry.space_group_name_H-M   'P 1'
#
loop_
_entity.id
_entity.type
_entity.pdbx_description
1 polymer ?
#
loop_
_entity_poly.entity_id
_entity_poly.type
_entity_poly.pdbx_seq_one_letter_code
_entity_poly.pdbx_strand_id
1 'polypeptide(L)' 'YNAFDGKEIIAKDNEKSILRKTDIESAYTQCHTDITIPYDSLEFINAITKDGEVIEVIKNGRFILKGTEELNEPFNGEA' A
#
# COMPACT_ATOMS: atom_id res chain seq x y z
N TYR A 1 -7.56 -1.20 9.46
CA TYR A 1 -7.48 -0.92 10.91
C TYR A 1 -6.54 -1.94 11.55
N ASN A 2 -5.76 -1.58 12.57
CA ASN A 2 -4.86 -2.54 13.21
C ASN A 2 -5.65 -3.51 14.12
N ALA A 3 -5.12 -4.72 14.30
CA ALA A 3 -5.79 -5.79 15.06
C ALA A 3 -5.71 -5.63 16.60
N PHE A 4 -4.95 -4.66 17.10
CA PHE A 4 -4.67 -4.49 18.53
C PHE A 4 -5.58 -3.46 19.20
N ASP A 5 -5.84 -2.35 18.54
CA ASP A 5 -6.65 -1.25 19.05
C ASP A 5 -7.70 -0.72 18.06
N GLY A 6 -7.80 -1.34 16.87
CA GLY A 6 -8.82 -1.00 15.89
C GLY A 6 -8.65 0.41 15.32
N LYS A 7 -7.45 1.02 15.38
CA LYS A 7 -7.17 2.31 14.75
C LYS A 7 -6.77 2.17 13.29
N GLU A 8 -7.13 3.18 12.51
CA GLU A 8 -6.71 3.28 11.12
C GLU A 8 -5.21 3.55 11.05
N ILE A 9 -4.47 2.74 10.29
CA ILE A 9 -3.05 2.98 10.06
C ILE A 9 -2.96 3.95 8.88
N ILE A 10 -2.74 5.22 9.19
CA ILE A 10 -2.55 6.28 8.19
C ILE A 10 -1.11 6.75 8.17
N ALA A 11 -0.60 7.09 6.99
CA ALA A 11 0.69 7.75 6.86
C ALA A 11 0.61 9.12 7.54
N LYS A 12 1.29 9.28 8.68
CA LYS A 12 1.37 10.54 9.43
C LYS A 12 2.77 11.11 9.32
N ASP A 13 2.86 12.44 9.31
CA ASP A 13 4.16 13.09 9.35
C ASP A 13 4.88 12.78 10.68
N ASN A 14 6.15 12.39 10.58
CA ASN A 14 7.08 12.24 11.71
C ASN A 14 8.17 13.33 11.67
N GLU A 15 9.10 13.28 12.62
CA GLU A 15 10.20 14.25 12.74
C GLU A 15 11.08 14.36 11.49
N LYS A 16 11.12 13.33 10.63
CA LYS A 16 11.87 13.33 9.36
C LYS A 16 10.99 13.67 8.16
N SER A 17 9.81 13.09 8.03
CA SER A 17 8.94 13.31 6.86
C SER A 17 8.37 14.73 6.82
N ILE A 18 8.18 15.38 7.97
CA ILE A 18 7.72 16.77 8.04
C ILE A 18 8.71 17.75 7.40
N LEU A 19 10.01 17.42 7.42
CA LEU A 19 11.07 18.24 6.85
C LEU A 19 10.95 18.37 5.33
N ARG A 20 10.23 17.49 4.63
CA ARG A 20 9.97 17.62 3.18
C ARG A 20 9.31 18.95 2.80
N LYS A 21 8.67 19.63 3.75
CA LYS A 21 7.99 20.92 3.55
C LYS A 21 8.93 22.13 3.71
N THR A 22 10.05 21.98 4.43
CA THR A 22 10.90 23.10 4.85
C THR A 22 12.38 22.92 4.49
N ASP A 23 12.90 21.70 4.59
CA ASP A 23 14.29 21.34 4.33
C ASP A 23 14.35 19.91 3.76
N ILE A 24 14.32 19.82 2.43
CA ILE A 24 14.18 18.56 1.70
C ILE A 24 15.43 17.67 1.83
N GLU A 25 16.61 18.27 1.99
CA GLU A 25 17.88 17.54 2.10
C GLU A 25 17.91 16.75 3.41
N SER A 26 17.43 17.34 4.49
CA SER A 26 17.34 16.69 5.81
C SER A 26 16.19 15.67 5.93
N ALA A 27 15.24 15.68 4.99
CA ALA A 27 14.12 14.75 4.97
C ALA A 27 14.48 13.36 4.41
N TYR A 28 15.59 13.26 3.66
CA TYR A 28 16.00 12.03 3.00
C TYR A 28 17.07 11.31 3.82
N THR A 29 16.82 10.05 4.20
CA THR A 29 17.72 9.28 5.09
C THR A 29 18.86 8.59 4.35
N GLN A 30 18.92 8.69 3.02
CA GLN A 30 19.86 7.94 2.16
C GLN A 30 19.84 6.42 2.41
N CYS A 31 18.76 5.90 3.02
CA CYS A 31 18.59 4.50 3.35
C CYS A 31 17.36 3.97 2.63
N HIS A 32 17.51 2.87 1.90
CA HIS A 32 16.42 2.11 1.32
C HIS A 32 16.17 0.89 2.21
N THR A 33 14.97 0.79 2.77
CA THR A 33 14.55 -0.36 3.57
C THR A 33 13.31 -0.94 2.94
N ASP A 34 13.48 -2.11 2.34
CA ASP A 34 12.38 -2.90 1.82
C ASP A 34 11.73 -3.70 2.93
N ILE A 35 10.40 -3.71 2.95
CA ILE A 35 9.61 -4.60 3.81
C ILE A 35 8.75 -5.49 2.95
N THR A 36 8.70 -6.78 3.28
CA THR A 36 7.79 -7.73 2.63
C THR A 36 6.50 -7.78 3.42
N ILE A 37 5.39 -7.49 2.76
CA ILE A 37 4.04 -7.65 3.33
C ILE A 37 3.47 -8.97 2.77
N PRO A 38 3.09 -9.93 3.63
CA PRO A 38 2.46 -11.16 3.20
C PRO A 38 1.20 -10.90 2.38
N TYR A 39 1.04 -11.62 1.27
CA TYR A 39 -0.03 -11.35 0.32
C TYR A 39 -1.43 -11.65 0.88
N ASP A 40 -1.54 -12.65 1.76
CA ASP A 40 -2.73 -13.01 2.53
C ASP A 40 -3.14 -11.97 3.58
N SER A 41 -2.20 -11.12 4.00
CA SER A 41 -2.48 -9.99 4.90
C SER A 41 -2.99 -8.73 4.18
N LEU A 42 -2.94 -8.72 2.84
CA LEU A 42 -3.42 -7.60 2.01
C LEU A 42 -4.93 -7.69 1.78
N GLU A 43 -5.70 -6.89 2.53
CA GLU A 43 -7.15 -6.79 2.35
C GLU A 43 -7.51 -6.07 1.04
N PHE A 44 -6.88 -4.92 0.76
CA PHE A 44 -7.07 -4.17 -0.49
C PHE A 44 -5.87 -3.28 -0.85
N ILE A 45 -5.70 -2.98 -2.14
CA ILE A 45 -4.85 -1.92 -2.67
C ILE A 45 -5.70 -1.08 -3.62
N ASN A 46 -5.84 0.21 -3.31
CA ASN A 46 -6.64 1.15 -4.09
C ASN A 46 -5.77 2.32 -4.57
N ALA A 47 -5.97 2.74 -5.81
CA ALA A 47 -5.45 3.99 -6.33
C ALA A 47 -6.49 5.10 -6.14
N ILE A 48 -6.09 6.22 -5.53
CA ILE A 48 -6.94 7.40 -5.36
C ILE A 48 -6.54 8.42 -6.43
N THR A 49 -7.46 8.76 -7.33
CA THR A 49 -7.20 9.74 -8.37
C THR A 49 -7.18 11.16 -7.80
N LYS A 50 -6.72 12.12 -8.61
CA LYS A 50 -6.76 13.55 -8.25
C LYS A 50 -8.17 14.03 -7.94
N ASP A 51 -9.18 13.45 -8.60
CA ASP A 51 -10.58 13.80 -8.45
C ASP A 51 -11.25 13.06 -7.27
N GLY A 52 -10.48 12.25 -6.53
CA GLY A 52 -10.95 11.48 -5.38
C GLY A 52 -11.63 10.16 -5.73
N GLU A 53 -11.63 9.77 -7.01
CA GLU A 53 -12.12 8.47 -7.44
C GLU A 53 -11.22 7.36 -6.87
N VAL A 54 -11.86 6.28 -6.40
CA VAL A 54 -11.18 5.11 -5.86
C VAL A 54 -11.19 4.01 -6.91
N ILE A 55 -10.02 3.68 -7.43
CA ILE A 55 -9.83 2.57 -8.36
C ILE A 55 -9.27 1.39 -7.56
N GLU A 56 -10.07 0.34 -7.39
CA GLU A 56 -9.62 -0.87 -6.71
C GLU A 56 -8.67 -1.67 -7.62
N VAL A 57 -7.48 -2.00 -7.13
CA VAL A 57 -6.44 -2.73 -7.88
C VAL A 57 -6.34 -4.16 -7.39
N ILE A 58 -6.21 -4.33 -6.06
CA ILE A 58 -6.21 -5.62 -5.38
C ILE A 58 -7.31 -5.62 -4.34
N LYS A 59 -8.04 -6.73 -4.22
CA LYS A 59 -9.04 -6.94 -3.17
C LYS A 59 -9.06 -8.40 -2.77
N ASN A 60 -9.03 -8.67 -1.47
CA ASN A 60 -8.97 -10.02 -0.88
C ASN A 60 -7.84 -10.87 -1.50
N GLY A 61 -6.65 -10.27 -1.65
CA GLY A 61 -5.50 -10.94 -2.28
C GLY A 61 -5.75 -11.38 -3.72
N ARG A 62 -6.51 -10.62 -4.52
CA ARG A 62 -6.70 -10.87 -5.95
C ARG A 62 -6.63 -9.58 -6.74
N PHE A 63 -6.07 -9.63 -7.94
CA PHE A 63 -6.10 -8.52 -8.88
C PHE A 63 -7.49 -8.42 -9.50
N ILE A 64 -8.14 -7.26 -9.39
CA ILE A 64 -9.54 -7.08 -9.83
C ILE A 64 -9.71 -6.11 -11.01
N LEU A 65 -8.62 -5.43 -11.40
CA LEU A 65 -8.67 -4.50 -12.52
C LEU A 65 -8.85 -5.26 -13.84
N LYS A 66 -9.72 -4.76 -14.72
CA LYS A 66 -9.93 -5.37 -16.04
C LYS A 66 -8.60 -5.47 -16.80
N GLY A 67 -8.29 -6.66 -17.33
CA GLY A 67 -7.03 -6.95 -18.02
C GLY A 67 -5.92 -7.49 -17.12
N THR A 68 -6.20 -7.70 -15.82
CA THR A 68 -5.25 -8.31 -14.87
C THR A 68 -5.61 -9.74 -14.49
N GLU A 69 -6.53 -10.37 -15.23
CA GLU A 69 -7.07 -11.70 -14.90
C GLU A 69 -5.97 -12.77 -14.87
N GLU A 70 -5.03 -12.73 -15.82
CA GLU A 70 -3.88 -13.66 -15.91
C GLU A 70 -2.97 -13.60 -14.66
N LEU A 71 -2.87 -12.43 -14.01
CA LEU A 71 -2.07 -12.28 -12.79
C LEU A 71 -2.64 -13.08 -11.60
N ASN A 72 -3.89 -13.53 -11.70
CA ASN A 72 -4.52 -14.35 -10.68
C ASN A 72 -4.30 -15.86 -10.87
N GLU A 73 -3.79 -16.30 -12.03
CA GLU A 73 -3.57 -17.73 -12.33
C GLU A 73 -2.65 -18.44 -11.32
N PRO A 74 -1.53 -17.85 -10.87
CA PRO A 74 -0.64 -18.51 -9.90
C PRO A 74 -1.31 -18.81 -8.56
N PHE A 75 -2.37 -18.09 -8.21
CA PHE A 75 -3.14 -18.29 -6.98
C PHE A 75 -4.31 -19.28 -7.15
N ASN A 76 -4.55 -19.79 -8.36
CA ASN A 76 -5.60 -20.77 -8.66
C ASN A 76 -5.07 -22.21 -8.67
N GLY A 77 -3.75 -22.40 -8.73
CA GLY A 77 -3.12 -23.71 -8.62
C GLY A 77 -3.05 -24.15 -7.16
N GLU A 78 -3.64 -25.31 -6.85
CA GLU A 78 -3.36 -26.01 -5.60
C GLU A 78 -1.88 -26.41 -5.53
N ALA A 79 -1.33 -26.40 -4.31
CA ALA A 79 -0.07 -27.06 -3.98
C ALA A 79 -0.20 -28.59 -4.09
#